data_AF-A0A0B5D9N4-F1
#
_entry.id   AF-A0A0B5D9N4-F1
#
_cell.length_a   1.000
_cell.length_b   1.000
_cell.length_c   1.000
_cell.angle_alpha   90.00
_cell.angle_beta   90.00
_cell.angle_gamma   90.00
#
_symmetry.space_group_name_H-M   'P 1'
#
loop_
_entity.id
_entity.type
_entity.pdbx_description
1 polymer ?
#
loop_
_entity_poly.entity_id
_entity_poly.type
_entity_poly.pdbx_seq_one_letter_code
_entity_poly.pdbx_strand_id
1 'polypeptide(L)'
;MPDVAAWRFQNPTKNPEYDRWLGRPRNVFRKAWWRAYCLGPDLNATLGEDEGVNIMERPTFGRNPSLARAIARAHNEFSGKYTLARSELLRLVMVQLGKISSIVNLDSLPEGKMIKLVNNTYRATADKFEATVNS
;
A
#
# COMPACT_ATOMS: atom_id res chain seq x y z
N MET A 1 19.83 20.01 11.25
CA MET A 1 19.33 20.46 9.94
C MET A 1 18.06 21.24 10.19
N PRO A 2 17.88 22.47 9.68
CA PRO A 2 16.61 23.20 9.85
C PRO A 2 15.48 22.39 9.21
N ASP A 3 14.33 22.32 9.87
CA ASP A 3 13.16 21.65 9.31
C ASP A 3 12.59 22.53 8.19
N VAL A 4 12.89 22.18 6.94
CA VAL A 4 12.37 22.87 5.74
C VAL A 4 10.84 22.95 5.77
N ALA A 5 10.18 21.98 6.40
CA ALA A 5 8.74 21.97 6.53
C ALA A 5 8.26 23.06 7.51
N ALA A 6 8.98 23.31 8.61
CA ALA A 6 8.69 24.41 9.53
C ALA A 6 8.91 25.80 8.90
N TRP A 7 9.85 25.92 7.95
CA TRP A 7 10.06 27.18 7.20
C TRP A 7 8.96 27.43 6.16
N ARG A 8 8.58 26.40 5.40
CA ARG A 8 7.63 26.50 4.29
C ARG A 8 6.17 26.50 4.73
N PHE A 9 5.84 25.77 5.78
CA PHE A 9 4.49 25.68 6.32
C PHE A 9 4.51 26.25 7.72
N GLN A 10 4.28 27.54 7.93
CA GLN A 10 4.35 28.14 9.27
C GLN A 10 3.04 27.92 10.06
N ASN A 11 3.10 27.83 11.40
CA ASN A 11 1.92 27.76 12.28
C ASN A 11 1.74 29.02 13.16
N PRO A 12 1.60 30.22 12.59
CA PRO A 12 1.53 31.46 13.37
C PRO A 12 0.32 31.48 14.32
N THR A 13 -0.75 30.78 13.97
CA THR A 13 -2.00 30.72 14.74
C THR A 13 -2.04 29.62 15.80
N LYS A 14 -0.97 28.82 15.94
CA LYS A 14 -0.89 27.66 16.83
C LYS A 14 -2.07 26.69 16.64
N ASN A 15 -2.49 26.47 15.38
CA ASN A 15 -3.54 25.51 15.05
C ASN A 15 -3.13 24.10 15.53
N PRO A 16 -3.93 23.43 16.39
CA PRO A 16 -3.63 22.07 16.85
C PRO A 16 -3.66 21.01 15.72
N GLU A 17 -4.34 21.26 14.60
CA GLU A 17 -4.33 20.36 13.44
C GLU A 17 -2.99 20.34 12.69
N TYR A 18 -2.17 21.37 12.88
CA TYR A 18 -0.85 21.48 12.29
C TYR A 18 0.06 20.30 12.71
N ASP A 19 -0.13 19.76 13.92
CA ASP A 19 0.56 18.56 14.39
C ASP A 19 0.17 17.30 13.61
N ARG A 20 -1.05 17.22 13.04
CA ARG A 20 -1.43 16.12 12.15
C ARG A 20 -0.77 16.25 10.78
N TRP A 21 -0.60 17.48 10.30
CA TRP A 21 -0.03 17.74 8.98
C TRP A 21 1.48 17.54 8.96
N LEU A 22 2.19 18.07 9.96
CA LEU A 22 3.66 18.14 10.00
C LEU A 22 4.28 17.41 11.21
N GLY A 23 3.54 17.23 12.31
CA GLY A 23 4.06 16.72 13.57
C GLY A 23 4.06 15.18 13.73
N ARG A 24 4.97 14.68 14.60
CA ARG A 24 5.15 13.27 15.04
C ARG A 24 5.33 12.24 13.90
N PRO A 25 5.87 11.02 14.15
CA PRO A 25 6.38 10.13 13.10
C PRO A 25 5.38 9.63 12.04
N ARG A 26 4.09 10.00 12.11
CA ARG A 26 3.00 9.58 11.22
C ARG A 26 2.20 10.75 10.63
N ASN A 27 2.86 11.86 10.29
CA ASN A 27 2.19 13.01 9.68
C ASN A 27 1.72 12.74 8.23
N VAL A 28 0.69 13.50 7.79
CA VAL A 28 0.05 13.32 6.48
C VAL A 28 1.03 13.55 5.34
N PHE A 29 1.87 14.59 5.41
CA PHE A 29 2.82 14.92 4.35
C PHE A 29 3.85 13.82 4.11
N ARG A 30 4.42 13.25 5.18
CA ARG A 30 5.38 12.15 5.11
C ARG A 30 4.73 10.90 4.52
N LYS A 31 3.50 10.57 4.91
CA LYS A 31 2.76 9.43 4.34
C LYS A 31 2.51 9.63 2.84
N ALA A 32 2.02 10.81 2.45
CA ALA A 32 1.75 11.15 1.05
C ALA A 32 3.04 11.15 0.21
N TRP A 33 4.10 11.78 0.71
CA TRP A 33 5.40 11.80 0.05
C TRP A 33 5.99 10.40 -0.10
N TRP A 34 5.98 9.59 0.97
CA TRP A 34 6.51 8.22 0.91
C TRP A 34 5.71 7.34 -0.04
N ARG A 35 4.37 7.46 -0.03
CA ARG A 35 3.50 6.76 -0.98
C ARG A 35 3.81 7.16 -2.43
N ALA A 36 3.94 8.45 -2.71
CA ALA A 36 4.29 8.95 -4.04
C ALA A 36 5.70 8.50 -4.47
N TYR A 37 6.68 8.53 -3.58
CA TYR A 37 8.04 8.06 -3.84
C TYR A 37 8.08 6.57 -4.16
N CYS A 38 7.39 5.72 -3.39
CA CYS A 38 7.40 4.29 -3.60
C CYS A 38 6.66 3.87 -4.87
N LEU A 39 5.49 4.44 -5.13
CA LEU A 39 4.61 4.00 -6.22
C LEU A 39 4.87 4.73 -7.53
N GLY A 40 5.41 5.96 -7.48
CA GLY A 40 5.44 6.86 -8.63
C GLY A 40 4.06 7.46 -8.92
N PRO A 41 3.98 8.50 -9.77
CA PRO A 41 2.75 9.26 -10.00
C PRO A 41 1.62 8.39 -10.60
N ASP A 42 1.94 7.59 -11.61
CA ASP A 42 0.92 6.86 -12.38
C ASP A 42 0.24 5.78 -11.54
N LEU A 43 1.04 4.94 -10.87
CA LEU A 43 0.50 3.86 -10.05
C LEU A 43 -0.18 4.38 -8.79
N ASN A 44 0.34 5.47 -8.22
CA ASN A 44 -0.28 6.12 -7.07
C ASN A 44 -1.71 6.62 -7.38
N ALA A 45 -1.92 7.14 -8.60
CA ALA A 45 -3.22 7.64 -9.06
C ALA A 45 -4.28 6.53 -9.23
N THR A 46 -3.86 5.27 -9.37
CA THR A 46 -4.79 4.12 -9.51
C THR A 46 -5.36 3.62 -8.19
N LEU A 47 -4.86 4.12 -7.05
CA LEU A 47 -5.24 3.63 -5.73
C LEU A 47 -6.04 4.67 -4.94
N GLY A 48 -7.13 4.24 -4.31
CA GLY A 48 -7.84 5.02 -3.31
C GLY A 48 -7.03 5.26 -2.02
N GLU A 49 -7.61 6.00 -1.08
CA GLU A 49 -7.00 6.24 0.23
C GLU A 49 -6.82 4.93 1.01
N ASP A 50 -7.91 4.18 1.20
CA ASP A 50 -7.94 2.88 1.88
C ASP A 50 -6.96 1.87 1.29
N GLU A 51 -6.88 1.81 -0.05
CA GLU A 51 -6.01 0.87 -0.75
C GLU A 51 -4.54 1.23 -0.52
N GLY A 52 -4.20 2.52 -0.63
CA GLY A 52 -2.86 3.01 -0.35
C GLY A 52 -2.45 2.81 1.11
N VAL A 53 -3.36 3.01 2.07
CA VAL A 53 -3.10 2.74 3.49
C VAL A 53 -2.83 1.25 3.72
N ASN A 54 -3.62 0.37 3.11
CA ASN A 54 -3.45 -1.08 3.26
C ASN A 54 -2.09 -1.59 2.80
N ILE A 55 -1.52 -0.98 1.76
CA ILE A 55 -0.18 -1.34 1.25
C ILE A 55 0.92 -0.62 2.05
N MET A 56 0.82 0.70 2.19
CA MET A 56 1.94 1.55 2.62
C MET A 56 2.12 1.63 4.13
N GLU A 57 1.07 1.47 4.94
CA GLU A 57 1.18 1.56 6.40
C GLU A 57 1.62 0.26 7.06
N ARG A 58 1.72 -0.82 6.29
CA ARG A 58 2.23 -2.11 6.75
C ARG A 58 3.75 -2.14 6.59
N PRO A 59 4.55 -2.24 7.68
CA PRO A 59 6.01 -2.18 7.58
C PRO A 59 6.61 -3.23 6.64
N THR A 60 6.02 -4.42 6.58
CA THR A 60 6.45 -5.53 5.71
C THR A 60 6.34 -5.22 4.23
N PHE A 61 5.40 -4.37 3.82
CA PHE A 61 5.12 -4.12 2.40
C PHE A 61 5.52 -2.71 1.99
N GLY A 62 5.16 -1.71 2.80
CA GLY A 62 5.40 -0.30 2.50
C GLY A 62 6.86 0.14 2.61
N ARG A 63 7.76 -0.68 3.16
CA ARG A 63 9.21 -0.37 3.22
C ARG A 63 10.01 -0.83 2.00
N ASN A 64 9.44 -1.72 1.18
CA ASN A 64 10.06 -2.19 -0.05
C ASN A 64 9.28 -1.64 -1.25
N PRO A 65 9.82 -0.61 -1.95
CA PRO A 65 9.12 0.01 -3.07
C PRO A 65 8.78 -0.99 -4.18
N SER A 66 9.64 -1.97 -4.45
CA SER A 66 9.41 -2.97 -5.51
C SER A 66 8.26 -3.91 -5.15
N LEU A 67 8.18 -4.35 -3.89
CA LEU A 67 7.06 -5.14 -3.39
C LEU A 67 5.75 -4.35 -3.38
N ALA A 68 5.77 -3.11 -2.88
CA ALA A 68 4.60 -2.24 -2.87
C ALA A 68 4.07 -1.98 -4.29
N ARG A 69 4.96 -1.73 -5.25
CA ARG A 69 4.60 -1.57 -6.67
C ARG A 69 4.03 -2.86 -7.26
N ALA A 70 4.61 -4.02 -6.96
CA ALA A 70 4.10 -5.30 -7.44
C ALA A 70 2.66 -5.55 -6.96
N ILE A 71 2.39 -5.28 -5.67
CA ILE A 71 1.05 -5.41 -5.08
C ILE A 71 0.07 -4.42 -5.74
N ALA A 72 0.44 -3.15 -5.85
CA ALA A 72 -0.41 -2.13 -6.46
C ALA A 72 -0.72 -2.41 -7.94
N ARG A 73 0.27 -2.91 -8.72
CA ARG A 73 0.05 -3.31 -10.11
C ARG A 73 -0.91 -4.48 -10.22
N ALA A 74 -0.70 -5.53 -9.43
CA ALA A 74 -1.60 -6.69 -9.40
C ALA A 74 -3.03 -6.27 -9.00
N HIS A 75 -3.13 -5.40 -8.00
CA HIS A 75 -4.41 -4.87 -7.55
C HIS A 75 -5.13 -4.09 -8.66
N ASN A 76 -4.43 -3.19 -9.35
CA ASN A 76 -5.01 -2.43 -10.45
C ASN A 76 -5.42 -3.33 -11.64
N GLU A 77 -4.66 -4.38 -11.92
CA GLU A 77 -4.93 -5.32 -13.02
C GLU A 77 -6.11 -6.25 -12.74
N PHE A 78 -6.24 -6.75 -11.52
CA PHE A 78 -7.17 -7.84 -11.21
C PHE A 78 -8.43 -7.41 -10.49
N SER A 79 -8.40 -6.35 -9.67
CA SER A 79 -9.53 -6.04 -8.78
C SER A 79 -10.85 -5.76 -9.50
N GLY A 80 -10.82 -5.17 -10.70
CA GLY A 80 -12.03 -4.91 -11.49
C GLY A 80 -12.65 -6.14 -12.15
N LYS A 81 -12.04 -7.33 -12.01
CA LYS A 81 -12.52 -8.59 -12.60
C LYS A 81 -13.38 -9.42 -11.65
N TYR A 82 -13.53 -8.97 -10.40
CA TYR A 82 -14.22 -9.70 -9.33
C TYR A 82 -15.39 -8.88 -8.79
N THR A 83 -16.36 -9.55 -8.17
CA THR A 83 -17.57 -8.90 -7.67
C THR A 83 -17.32 -8.14 -6.36
N LEU A 84 -16.32 -8.56 -5.58
CA LEU A 84 -15.95 -7.91 -4.33
C LEU A 84 -15.50 -6.45 -4.54
N ALA A 85 -15.82 -5.60 -3.57
CA ALA A 85 -15.29 -4.24 -3.53
C ALA A 85 -13.75 -4.26 -3.54
N ARG A 86 -13.13 -3.40 -4.35
CA ARG A 86 -11.67 -3.39 -4.57
C ARG A 86 -10.87 -3.35 -3.26
N SER A 87 -11.20 -2.42 -2.37
CA SER A 87 -10.54 -2.27 -1.06
C SER A 87 -10.68 -3.52 -0.18
N GLU A 88 -11.83 -4.19 -0.23
CA GLU A 88 -12.07 -5.42 0.54
C GLU A 88 -11.23 -6.58 0.00
N LEU A 89 -11.24 -6.76 -1.32
CA LEU A 89 -10.40 -7.77 -1.98
C LEU A 89 -8.92 -7.55 -1.66
N LEU A 90 -8.45 -6.30 -1.70
CA LEU A 90 -7.07 -5.98 -1.32
C LEU A 90 -6.79 -6.37 0.13
N ARG A 91 -7.68 -6.06 1.09
CA ARG A 91 -7.48 -6.48 2.49
C ARG A 91 -7.31 -8.00 2.62
N LEU A 92 -8.14 -8.78 1.92
CA LEU A 92 -8.08 -10.25 1.93
C LEU A 92 -6.76 -10.76 1.36
N VAL A 93 -6.31 -10.19 0.23
CA VAL A 93 -5.01 -10.53 -0.37
C VAL A 93 -3.86 -10.17 0.56
N MET A 94 -3.90 -9.00 1.19
CA MET A 94 -2.86 -8.55 2.13
C MET A 94 -2.75 -9.45 3.36
N VAL A 95 -3.84 -10.09 3.79
CA VAL A 95 -3.80 -11.13 4.84
C VAL A 95 -3.01 -12.35 4.37
N GLN A 96 -3.25 -12.84 3.15
CA GLN A 96 -2.53 -14.01 2.63
C GLN A 96 -1.06 -13.70 2.37
N LEU A 97 -0.75 -12.54 1.79
CA LEU A 97 0.64 -12.08 1.65
C LEU A 97 1.33 -11.93 3.01
N GLY A 98 0.61 -11.47 4.03
CA GLY A 98 1.11 -11.42 5.41
C GLY A 98 1.54 -12.80 5.93
N LYS A 99 0.72 -13.83 5.72
CA LYS A 99 1.07 -15.22 6.08
C LYS A 99 2.27 -15.77 5.30
N ILE A 100 2.41 -15.38 4.04
CA ILE A 100 3.58 -15.80 3.24
C ILE A 100 4.83 -15.11 3.78
N SER A 101 4.74 -13.81 4.11
CA SER A 101 5.87 -13.03 4.62
C SER A 101 6.43 -13.52 5.96
N SER A 102 5.65 -14.25 6.76
CA SER A 102 6.15 -14.85 8.01
C SER A 102 7.02 -16.09 7.79
N ILE A 103 7.00 -16.67 6.59
CA ILE A 103 7.74 -17.88 6.24
C ILE A 103 8.84 -17.56 5.20
N VAL A 104 8.59 -16.59 4.34
CA VAL A 104 9.47 -16.20 3.23
C VAL A 104 9.91 -14.76 3.43
N ASN A 105 11.22 -14.52 3.41
CA ASN A 105 11.74 -13.16 3.32
C ASN A 105 11.45 -12.59 1.92
N LEU A 106 10.41 -11.76 1.82
CA LEU A 106 9.99 -11.17 0.55
C LEU A 106 11.01 -10.18 -0.01
N ASP A 107 11.81 -9.56 0.85
CA ASP A 107 12.78 -8.53 0.45
C ASP A 107 13.99 -9.12 -0.29
N SER A 108 14.27 -10.41 -0.11
CA SER A 108 15.39 -11.09 -0.79
C SER A 108 14.96 -11.82 -2.07
N LEU A 109 13.68 -11.81 -2.42
CA LEU A 109 13.20 -12.45 -3.64
C LEU A 109 13.64 -11.67 -4.89
N PRO A 110 14.15 -12.35 -5.93
CA PRO A 110 14.32 -11.74 -7.24
C PRO A 110 13.00 -11.16 -7.76
N GLU A 111 13.06 -9.99 -8.40
CA GLU A 111 11.87 -9.24 -8.81
C GLU A 111 10.84 -10.08 -9.59
N GLY A 112 11.30 -10.86 -10.58
CA GLY A 112 10.42 -11.73 -11.35
C GLY A 112 9.72 -12.81 -10.51
N LYS A 113 10.37 -13.34 -9.47
CA LYS A 113 9.76 -14.30 -8.53
C LYS A 113 8.78 -13.60 -7.58
N MET A 114 9.12 -12.40 -7.12
CA MET A 114 8.25 -11.59 -6.27
C MET A 114 6.95 -11.21 -7.00
N ILE A 115 7.04 -10.74 -8.25
CA ILE A 115 5.86 -10.40 -9.06
C ILE A 115 4.99 -11.64 -9.29
N LYS A 116 5.59 -12.79 -9.65
CA LYS A 116 4.87 -14.05 -9.82
C LYS A 116 4.15 -14.47 -8.53
N LEU A 117 4.84 -14.40 -7.39
CA LEU A 117 4.27 -14.72 -6.08
C LEU A 117 3.06 -13.84 -5.79
N VAL A 118 3.21 -12.51 -5.90
CA VAL A 118 2.13 -11.55 -5.65
C VAL A 118 0.94 -11.82 -6.58
N ASN A 119 1.17 -11.98 -7.88
CA ASN A 119 0.09 -12.24 -8.85
C ASN A 119 -0.63 -13.57 -8.59
N ASN A 120 0.11 -14.61 -8.21
CA ASN A 120 -0.47 -15.92 -7.92
C ASN A 120 -1.28 -15.89 -6.62
N THR A 121 -0.75 -15.28 -5.55
CA THR A 121 -1.46 -15.12 -4.28
C THR A 121 -2.70 -14.26 -4.47
N TYR A 122 -2.62 -13.19 -5.26
CA TYR A 122 -3.76 -12.31 -5.52
C TYR A 122 -4.90 -13.10 -6.17
N ARG A 123 -4.64 -13.75 -7.31
CA ARG A 123 -5.64 -14.54 -8.04
C ARG A 123 -6.21 -15.68 -7.21
N ALA A 124 -5.35 -16.50 -6.61
CA ALA A 124 -5.79 -17.62 -5.77
C ALA A 124 -6.68 -17.17 -4.61
N THR A 125 -6.41 -16.00 -4.03
CA THR A 125 -7.27 -15.44 -2.97
C THR A 125 -8.59 -14.97 -3.56
N ALA A 126 -8.55 -14.17 -4.63
CA ALA A 126 -9.73 -13.63 -5.28
C ALA A 126 -10.68 -14.74 -5.76
N ASP A 127 -10.16 -15.72 -6.49
CA ASP A 127 -10.93 -16.86 -7.01
C ASP A 127 -11.60 -17.67 -5.89
N LYS A 128 -10.89 -17.89 -4.77
CA LYS A 128 -11.43 -18.59 -3.60
C LYS A 128 -12.63 -17.83 -2.98
N PHE A 129 -12.52 -16.51 -2.84
CA PHE A 129 -13.58 -15.71 -2.25
C PHE A 129 -14.76 -15.53 -3.21
N GLU A 130 -14.51 -15.38 -4.50
CA GLU A 130 -15.55 -15.32 -5.53
C GLU A 130 -16.37 -16.62 -5.55
N ALA A 131 -15.73 -17.79 -5.43
CA ALA A 131 -16.42 -19.07 -5.31
C ALA A 131 -17.31 -19.17 -4.06
N THR A 132 -16.90 -18.52 -2.96
CA THR A 132 -17.66 -18.51 -1.70
C THR A 132 -18.89 -17.59 -1.79
N VAL A 133 -18.82 -16.51 -2.57
CA VAL A 133 -19.96 -15.59 -2.78
C VAL A 133 -21.01 -16.19 -3.72
N ASN A 134 -20.58 -17.04 -4.67
CA ASN A 134 -21.47 -17.68 -5.65
C ASN A 134 -22.05 -19.04 -5.20
N SER A 135 -21.71 -19.51 -3.99
CA SER A 135 -22.23 -20.76 -3.39
C SER A 135 -23.34 -20.45 -2.38
#